data_AF-A0A2M8DL44-F1
#
_entry.id   AF-A0A2M8DL44-F1
#
_cell.length_a   1.000
_cell.length_b   1.000
_cell.length_c   1.000
_cell.angle_alpha   90.00
_cell.angle_beta   90.00
_cell.angle_gamma   90.00
#
_symmetry.space_group_name_H-M   'P 1'
#
loop_
_entity.id
_entity.type
_entity.pdbx_description
1 polymer ?
#
loop_
_entity_poly.entity_id
_entity_poly.type
_entity_poly.pdbx_seq_one_letter_code
_entity_poly.pdbx_strand_id
1 'polypeptide(L)' 'MPKLSPLPRRILIRKLRKLGFSGPFPAARHEYMKRDGEKIFIPNPHGKDIGLPIIKKIIHQLKISNQEFLAL' A
#
# COMPACT_ATOMS: atom_id res chain seq x y z
N MET A 1 -19.88 -8.79 -0.26
CA MET A 1 -18.42 -8.85 -0.01
C MET A 1 -17.78 -7.56 -0.52
N PRO A 2 -17.01 -6.83 0.30
CA PRO A 2 -16.38 -5.60 -0.14
C PRO A 2 -15.33 -5.96 -1.22
N LYS A 3 -15.49 -5.38 -2.41
CA LYS A 3 -14.63 -5.67 -3.56
C LYS A 3 -13.40 -4.76 -3.49
N LEU A 4 -12.21 -5.36 -3.67
CA LEU A 4 -11.02 -4.57 -3.96
C LEU A 4 -11.23 -3.86 -5.29
N SER A 5 -11.04 -2.55 -5.31
CA SER A 5 -10.99 -1.73 -6.52
C SER A 5 -9.57 -1.17 -6.70
N PRO A 6 -9.17 -0.83 -7.95
CA PRO A 6 -8.02 0.03 -8.14
C PRO A 6 -8.15 1.29 -7.28
N LEU A 7 -7.04 1.73 -6.69
CA LEU A 7 -7.05 2.91 -5.83
C LEU A 7 -5.84 3.81 -6.07
N PRO A 8 -5.99 5.13 -5.86
CA PRO A 8 -4.89 6.07 -6.03
C PRO A 8 -3.75 5.79 -5.05
N ARG A 9 -2.50 6.00 -5.49
CA ARG A 9 -1.31 5.89 -4.65
C ARG A 9 -1.43 6.63 -3.31
N ARG A 10 -2.05 7.82 -3.32
CA ARG A 10 -2.27 8.63 -2.11
C ARG A 10 -3.15 7.91 -1.07
N ILE A 11 -4.18 7.18 -1.53
CA ILE A 11 -5.06 6.39 -0.65
C ILE A 11 -4.30 5.22 -0.05
N LEU A 12 -3.46 4.53 -0.85
CA LEU A 12 -2.60 3.45 -0.35
C LEU A 12 -1.68 3.95 0.78
N ILE A 13 -0.99 5.07 0.56
CA ILE A 13 -0.10 5.68 1.56
C ILE A 13 -0.86 6.03 2.84
N ARG A 14 -2.08 6.59 2.71
CA ARG A 14 -2.90 6.94 3.87
C ARG A 14 -3.31 5.71 4.70
N LYS A 15 -3.72 4.62 4.04
CA LYS A 15 -4.04 3.34 4.70
C LYS A 15 -2.80 2.74 5.39
N LEU A 16 -1.65 2.75 4.72
CA LEU A 16 -0.38 2.29 5.29
C LEU A 16 0.01 3.11 6.53
N ARG A 17 -0.14 4.44 6.49
CA ARG A 17 0.10 5.29 7.67
C ARG A 17 -0.80 4.93 8.86
N LYS A 18 -2.09 4.63 8.61
CA LYS A 18 -3.01 4.16 9.66
C LYS A 18 -2.58 2.82 10.28
N LEU A 19 -1.90 1.97 9.51
CA LEU A 19 -1.32 0.72 9.99
C LEU A 19 0.00 0.89 10.75
N GLY A 20 0.48 2.13 10.95
CA GLY A 20 1.73 2.42 11.63
C GLY A 20 2.96 2.49 10.71
N PHE A 21 2.78 2.47 9.38
CA PHE A 21 3.91 2.65 8.47
C PHE A 21 4.35 4.11 8.39
N SER A 22 5.66 4.32 8.44
CA SER A 22 6.32 5.61 8.24
C SER A 22 6.84 5.76 6.81
N GLY A 23 6.91 7.00 6.31
CA GLY A 23 7.37 7.34 4.96
C GLY A 23 6.30 8.08 4.12
N PRO A 24 6.39 8.05 2.77
CA PRO A 24 7.34 7.28 1.96
C PRO A 24 8.79 7.80 2.07
N PHE A 25 9.75 6.88 2.00
CA PHE A 25 11.17 7.16 1.93
C PHE A 25 11.67 6.97 0.48
N PRO A 26 12.52 7.87 -0.02
CA PRO A 26 13.10 7.73 -1.35
C PRO A 26 14.03 6.50 -1.41
N ALA A 27 14.02 5.83 -2.55
CA ALA A 27 14.94 4.76 -2.91
C ALA A 27 15.25 4.85 -4.41
N ALA A 28 16.26 4.12 -4.88
CA ALA A 28 16.81 4.25 -6.23
C ALA A 28 15.80 4.05 -7.38
N ARG A 29 14.66 3.39 -7.14
CA ARG A 29 13.61 3.15 -8.15
C ARG A 29 12.21 3.47 -7.66
N HIS A 30 11.80 2.84 -6.56
CA HIS A 30 10.47 2.98 -5.98
C HIS A 30 10.58 3.44 -4.54
N GLU A 31 9.82 4.46 -4.17
CA GLU A 31 9.68 4.85 -2.78
C GLU A 31 9.15 3.68 -1.94
N TYR A 32 9.52 3.63 -0.66
CA TYR A 32 9.07 2.57 0.25
C TYR A 32 8.57 3.16 1.57
N MET A 33 7.69 2.43 2.25
CA MET A 33 7.28 2.72 3.62
C MET A 33 7.78 1.63 4.56
N LYS A 34 8.05 1.98 5.82
CA LYS A 34 8.59 1.04 6.82
C LYS A 34 7.80 1.05 8.12
N ARG A 35 7.71 -0.10 8.78
CA ARG A 35 7.10 -0.28 10.12
C ARG A 35 7.88 -1.37 10.86
N ASP A 36 8.51 -1.05 11.98
CA ASP A 36 9.15 -2.03 12.89
C ASP A 36 10.00 -3.12 12.21
N GLY A 37 10.76 -2.73 11.16
CA GLY A 37 11.61 -3.64 10.38
C GLY A 37 10.97 -4.18 9.09
N GLU A 38 9.64 -4.10 8.94
CA GLU A 38 8.94 -4.39 7.68
C GLU A 38 9.11 -3.22 6.69
N LYS A 39 9.31 -3.53 5.41
CA LYS A 39 9.40 -2.55 4.32
C LYS A 39 8.45 -2.93 3.18
N ILE A 40 7.69 -1.95 2.71
CA ILE A 40 6.76 -2.10 1.58
C ILE A 40 7.13 -1.09 0.50
N PHE A 41 7.42 -1.58 -0.69
CA PHE A 41 7.68 -0.74 -1.86
C PHE A 41 6.36 -0.27 -2.47
N ILE A 42 6.29 1.02 -2.79
CA ILE A 42 5.11 1.66 -3.36
C ILE A 42 5.38 1.98 -4.83
N PRO A 43 4.55 1.50 -5.77
CA PRO A 43 4.75 1.70 -7.21
C PRO A 43 4.78 3.19 -7.56
N ASN A 44 5.68 3.60 -8.46
CA ASN A 44 5.89 5.01 -8.79
C ASN A 44 4.61 5.77 -9.17
N PRO A 45 4.55 7.08 -8.89
CA PRO A 45 3.40 7.90 -9.25
C PRO A 45 3.28 8.00 -10.77
N HIS A 46 2.47 7.13 -11.37
CA HIS A 46 2.21 7.11 -12.82
C HIS A 46 0.92 7.85 -13.22
N GLY A 47 0.37 8.70 -12.33
CA GLY A 47 -0.88 9.43 -12.58
C GLY A 47 -2.14 8.55 -12.71
N LYS A 48 -2.01 7.23 -12.56
CA LYS A 48 -3.09 6.24 -12.66
C LYS A 48 -3.27 5.49 -11.34
N ASP A 49 -4.46 4.90 -11.18
CA ASP A 49 -4.76 4.04 -10.04
C ASP A 49 -3.87 2.80 -10.02
N ILE A 50 -3.56 2.34 -8.81
CA ILE A 50 -2.82 1.11 -8.60
C ILE A 50 -3.76 -0.05 -8.90
N GLY A 51 -3.39 -0.89 -9.86
CA GLY A 51 -4.18 -2.06 -10.22
C GLY A 51 -4.31 -3.08 -9.09
N LEU A 52 -5.40 -3.85 -9.12
CA LEU A 52 -5.71 -4.92 -8.17
C LEU A 52 -4.56 -5.92 -7.91
N PRO A 53 -3.76 -6.35 -8.91
CA PRO A 53 -2.68 -7.29 -8.67
C PRO A 53 -1.62 -6.76 -7.70
N ILE A 54 -1.31 -5.47 -7.77
CA ILE A 54 -0.32 -4.82 -6.90
C ILE A 54 -0.91 -4.66 -5.49
N ILE A 55 -2.16 -4.23 -5.39
CA ILE A 55 -2.86 -4.10 -4.11
C ILE A 55 -2.90 -5.44 -3.38
N LYS A 56 -3.26 -6.54 -4.07
CA LYS A 56 -3.28 -7.89 -3.48
C LYS A 56 -1.90 -8.32 -2.97
N LYS A 57 -0.83 -8.02 -3.72
CA LYS A 57 0.54 -8.30 -3.27
C LYS A 57 0.89 -7.55 -1.99
N ILE A 58 0.50 -6.27 -1.90
CA ILE A 58 0.74 -5.45 -0.70
C ILE A 58 -0.06 -5.98 0.50
N ILE A 59 -1.34 -6.29 0.32
CA ILE A 59 -2.19 -6.89 1.37
C ILE A 59 -1.57 -8.20 1.88
N HIS A 60 -1.07 -9.05 0.96
CA HIS A 60 -0.40 -10.29 1.33
C HIS A 60 0.89 -10.05 2.13
N GLN A 61 1.70 -9.06 1.75
CA GLN A 61 2.89 -8.66 2.50
C GLN A 61 2.56 -8.10 3.88
N LEU A 62 1.44 -7.39 4.00
CA LEU A 62 0.93 -6.85 5.27
C LEU A 62 0.36 -7.92 6.20
N LYS A 63 0.12 -9.15 5.70
CA LYS A 63 -0.52 -10.25 6.42
C LYS A 63 -1.91 -9.87 7.00
N ILE A 64 -2.61 -8.95 6.35
CA ILE A 64 -3.98 -8.54 6.74
C ILE A 64 -5.00 -9.09 5.75
N SER A 65 -6.26 -9.15 6.18
CA SER A 65 -7.35 -9.54 5.29
C SER A 65 -7.75 -8.41 4.32
N ASN A 66 -8.39 -8.76 3.21
CA ASN A 66 -8.97 -7.76 2.29
C ASN A 66 -10.02 -6.88 3.01
N GLN A 67 -10.74 -7.44 3.98
CA GLN A 67 -11.76 -6.72 4.75
C GLN A 67 -11.12 -5.70 5.70
N GLU A 68 -10.09 -6.09 6.45
CA GLU A 68 -9.29 -5.13 7.24
C GLU A 68 -8.75 -4.02 6.36
N PHE A 69 -8.16 -4.36 5.22
CA PHE A 69 -7.62 -3.35 4.32
C PHE A 69 -8.67 -2.36 3.83
N LEU A 70 -9.91 -2.83 3.59
CA LEU A 70 -11.02 -1.99 3.16
C LEU A 70 -11.59 -1.13 4.30
N ALA A 71 -11.47 -1.58 5.56
CA ALA A 71 -11.89 -0.85 6.75
C ALA A 71 -10.92 0.27 7.19
N LEU A 72 -9.65 0.25 6.73
CA LEU A 72 -8.67 1.31 6.97
C LEU A 72 -9.00 2.61 6.23
#